data_AF-A0AAW4WQL7-F1
#
_entry.id   AF-A0AAW4WQL7-F1
#
_cell.length_a   1.000
_cell.length_b   1.000
_cell.length_c   1.000
_cell.angle_alpha   90.00
_cell.angle_beta   90.00
_cell.angle_gamma   90.00
#
_symmetry.space_group_name_H-M   'P 1'
#
loop_
_entity.id
_entity.type
_entity.pdbx_description
1 polymer ?
#
loop_
_entity_poly.entity_id
_entity_poly.type
_entity_poly.pdbx_seq_one_letter_code
_entity_poly.pdbx_strand_id
1 'polypeptide(L)'
;LVSGKYEHVVEVEYVYQDVEMIPEEKRNPKRKALYGSVRAVLMGEELIDSPFGVINAVNFYQRESFELLYNNLVMLGEADYH
;
A
#
# COMPACT_ATOMS: atom_id res chain seq x y z
N LEU A 1 -15.00 5.30 6.04
CA LEU A 1 -13.76 4.51 6.05
C LEU A 1 -14.12 3.05 5.78
N VAL A 2 -13.34 2.31 4.99
CA VAL A 2 -13.65 0.92 4.58
C VAL A 2 -13.73 -0.02 5.80
N SER A 3 -12.99 0.32 6.84
CA SER A 3 -12.78 -0.48 8.05
C SER A 3 -14.09 -0.83 8.76
N GLY A 4 -15.06 0.06 8.92
CA GLY A 4 -16.32 -0.29 9.60
C GLY A 4 -17.09 -1.48 8.97
N LYS A 5 -16.85 -1.78 7.69
CA LYS A 5 -17.46 -2.93 7.00
C LYS A 5 -16.64 -4.22 7.12
N TYR A 6 -15.33 -4.14 7.36
CA TYR A 6 -14.42 -5.28 7.25
C TYR A 6 -13.48 -5.49 8.45
N GLU A 7 -13.51 -4.60 9.44
CA GLU A 7 -12.71 -4.67 10.69
C GLU A 7 -12.88 -5.99 11.45
N HIS A 8 -14.04 -6.64 11.29
CA HIS A 8 -14.35 -7.92 11.94
C HIS A 8 -14.02 -9.14 11.06
N VAL A 9 -13.53 -8.93 9.85
CA VAL A 9 -13.18 -9.98 8.88
C VAL A 9 -11.66 -10.05 8.67
N VAL A 10 -11.01 -8.88 8.61
CA VAL A 10 -9.56 -8.75 8.40
C VAL A 10 -9.04 -7.56 9.20
N GLU A 11 -7.75 -7.58 9.52
CA GLU A 11 -7.05 -6.43 10.09
C GLU A 11 -6.96 -5.30 9.06
N VAL A 12 -7.22 -4.07 9.48
CA VAL A 12 -7.26 -2.89 8.60
C VAL A 12 -6.53 -1.75 9.27
N GLU A 13 -5.45 -1.31 8.65
CA GLU A 13 -4.68 -0.14 9.05
C GLU A 13 -4.80 1.01 8.04
N TYR A 14 -4.61 2.24 8.51
CA TYR A 14 -4.69 3.44 7.68
C TYR A 14 -3.41 4.24 7.68
N VAL A 15 -2.95 4.56 6.49
CA VAL A 15 -1.85 5.50 6.25
C VAL A 15 -2.33 6.64 5.36
N TYR A 16 -1.74 7.81 5.57
CA TYR A 16 -2.13 9.03 4.87
C TYR A 16 -0.95 9.58 4.09
N GLN A 17 -1.21 10.08 2.88
CA GLN A 17 -0.21 10.79 2.09
C GLN A 17 -0.53 12.28 2.12
N ASP A 18 0.40 13.09 2.62
CA ASP A 18 0.33 14.55 2.55
C ASP A 18 1.50 15.12 1.73
N VAL A 19 1.27 16.28 1.11
CA VAL A 19 2.33 17.07 0.48
C VAL A 19 3.31 17.59 1.53
N GLU A 20 2.84 17.87 2.74
CA GLU A 20 3.62 18.45 3.83
C GLU A 20 4.61 17.46 4.47
N MET A 21 4.42 16.16 4.27
CA MET A 21 5.33 15.10 4.77
C MET A 21 6.71 15.11 4.09
N ILE A 22 6.89 15.89 3.02
CA ILE A 22 8.22 16.12 2.44
C ILE A 22 8.89 17.27 3.16
N PRO A 23 10.17 17.11 3.60
CA PRO A 23 10.93 18.20 4.21
C PRO A 23 10.86 19.46 3.37
N GLU A 24 10.65 20.61 4.03
CA GLU A 24 10.40 21.89 3.39
C GLU A 24 11.48 22.25 2.35
N GLU A 25 12.75 21.94 2.66
CA GLU A 25 13.91 22.14 1.79
C GLU A 25 13.80 21.43 0.43
N LYS A 26 13.07 20.30 0.36
CA LYS A 26 12.87 19.49 -0.84
C LYS A 26 11.48 19.66 -1.45
N ARG A 27 10.60 20.41 -0.77
CA ARG A 27 9.20 20.57 -1.15
C ARG A 27 9.05 21.73 -2.13
N ASN A 28 8.36 21.51 -3.24
CA ASN A 28 7.95 22.60 -4.12
C ASN A 28 6.76 23.34 -3.48
N PRO A 29 6.89 24.62 -3.08
CA PRO A 29 5.83 25.35 -2.36
C PRO A 29 4.55 25.54 -3.18
N LYS A 30 4.63 25.43 -4.52
CA LYS A 30 3.47 25.56 -5.41
C LYS A 30 2.75 24.23 -5.65
N ARG A 31 3.31 23.10 -5.17
CA ARG A 31 2.71 21.79 -5.38
C ARG A 31 1.49 21.63 -4.47
N LYS A 32 0.35 21.30 -5.07
CA LYS A 32 -0.89 20.95 -4.36
C LYS A 32 -1.31 19.49 -4.58
N ALA A 33 -0.79 18.85 -5.62
CA ALA A 33 -1.11 17.46 -5.94
C ALA A 33 -0.19 16.49 -5.17
N LEU A 34 -0.74 15.35 -4.79
CA LEU A 34 0.00 14.26 -4.15
C LEU A 34 1.16 13.78 -5.03
N TYR A 35 2.13 13.11 -4.41
CA TYR A 35 3.38 12.69 -5.04
C TYR A 35 3.27 11.39 -5.87
N GLY A 36 2.05 10.91 -6.10
CA GLY A 36 1.77 9.73 -6.91
C GLY A 36 1.70 8.43 -6.11
N SER A 37 1.37 7.34 -6.80
CA SER A 37 1.08 6.01 -6.24
C SER A 37 2.28 5.38 -5.53
N VAL A 38 3.49 5.49 -6.10
CA VAL A 38 4.72 4.97 -5.47
C VAL A 38 4.93 5.60 -4.09
N ARG A 39 4.73 6.91 -3.97
CA ARG A 39 4.85 7.58 -2.67
C ARG A 39 3.70 7.23 -1.72
N ALA A 40 2.51 6.89 -2.23
CA ALA A 40 1.44 6.37 -1.39
C ALA A 40 1.81 5.01 -0.79
N VAL A 41 2.45 4.12 -1.56
CA VAL A 41 2.96 2.84 -1.05
C VAL A 41 3.99 3.04 0.06
N LEU A 42 4.90 4.01 -0.10
CA LEU A 42 5.91 4.32 0.94
C LEU A 42 5.31 4.79 2.27
N MET A 43 4.05 5.25 2.32
CA MET A 43 3.43 5.62 3.60
C MET A 43 3.13 4.40 4.48
N GLY A 44 3.13 3.19 3.91
CA GLY A 44 2.98 1.93 4.65
C GLY A 44 4.29 1.30 5.11
N GLU A 45 5.45 1.91 4.85
CA GLU A 45 6.77 1.32 5.13
C GLU A 45 6.95 0.88 6.59
N GLU A 46 6.45 1.66 7.55
CA GLU A 46 6.56 1.33 8.98
C GLU A 46 5.57 0.26 9.46
N LEU A 47 4.53 -0.04 8.67
CA LEU A 47 3.45 -0.96 9.05
C LEU A 47 3.52 -2.31 8.32
N ILE A 48 4.28 -2.39 7.21
CA ILE A 48 4.34 -3.58 6.36
C ILE A 48 5.71 -4.23 6.52
N ASP A 49 5.74 -5.42 7.11
CA ASP A 49 6.97 -6.14 7.49
C ASP A 49 7.16 -7.47 6.73
N SER A 50 6.32 -7.75 5.74
CA SER A 50 6.28 -9.02 5.00
C SER A 50 5.96 -8.80 3.51
N PRO A 51 6.16 -9.81 2.63
CA PRO A 51 5.80 -9.69 1.22
C PRO A 51 4.35 -9.27 1.03
N PHE A 52 4.13 -8.19 0.28
CA PHE A 52 2.82 -7.56 0.14
C PHE A 52 2.46 -7.27 -1.32
N GLY A 53 1.16 -7.23 -1.59
CA GLY A 53 0.60 -6.89 -2.90
C GLY A 53 -0.06 -5.50 -2.89
N VAL A 54 0.10 -4.74 -3.96
CA VAL A 54 -0.55 -3.43 -4.14
C VAL A 54 -1.59 -3.53 -5.24
N ILE A 55 -2.83 -3.16 -4.93
CA ILE A 55 -3.95 -3.16 -5.87
C ILE A 55 -4.62 -1.77 -5.92
N ASN A 56 -5.28 -1.47 -7.03
CA ASN A 56 -6.07 -0.24 -7.13
C ASN A 56 -7.45 -0.42 -6.49
N ALA A 57 -7.92 0.59 -5.75
CA ALA A 57 -9.19 0.56 -5.03
C ALA A 57 -10.43 0.62 -5.94
N VAL A 58 -10.29 1.06 -7.19
CA VAL A 58 -11.41 1.22 -8.15
C VAL A 58 -11.50 0.12 -9.19
N ASN A 59 -10.54 -0.82 -9.20
CA ASN A 59 -10.52 -1.93 -10.15
C ASN A 59 -11.16 -3.17 -9.52
N PHE A 60 -11.98 -3.87 -10.30
CA PHE A 60 -12.47 -5.19 -9.92
C PHE A 60 -11.49 -6.25 -10.44
N TYR A 61 -10.89 -6.99 -9.52
CA TYR A 61 -10.04 -8.14 -9.83
C TYR A 61 -10.82 -9.42 -9.52
N GLN A 62 -10.67 -10.43 -10.38
CA GLN A 62 -11.33 -11.72 -10.15
C GLN A 62 -10.58 -12.54 -9.11
N ARG A 63 -11.25 -13.56 -8.57
CA ARG A 63 -10.72 -14.43 -7.52
C ARG A 63 -9.37 -15.04 -7.91
N GLU A 64 -9.26 -15.50 -9.14
CA GLU A 64 -8.07 -16.13 -9.71
C GLU A 64 -6.87 -15.17 -9.71
N SER A 65 -7.12 -13.86 -9.87
CA SER A 65 -6.05 -12.84 -9.78
C SER A 65 -5.50 -12.72 -8.37
N PHE A 66 -6.37 -12.78 -7.36
CA PHE A 66 -5.95 -12.76 -5.94
C PHE A 66 -5.24 -14.05 -5.54
N GLU A 67 -5.71 -15.21 -6.02
CA GLU A 67 -5.05 -16.50 -5.78
C GLU A 67 -3.64 -16.53 -6.39
N LEU A 68 -3.48 -16.03 -7.62
CA LEU A 68 -2.18 -15.93 -8.26
C LEU A 68 -1.24 -14.98 -7.51
N LEU A 69 -1.73 -13.79 -7.12
CA LEU A 69 -0.95 -12.83 -6.33
C LEU A 69 -0.48 -13.45 -5.01
N TYR A 70 -1.39 -14.09 -4.27
CA TYR A 70 -1.07 -14.75 -3.00
C TYR A 70 0.01 -15.83 -3.17
N ASN A 71 -0.13 -16.73 -4.15
CA ASN A 71 0.84 -17.79 -4.37
C ASN A 71 2.25 -17.25 -4.67
N ASN A 72 2.34 -16.16 -5.45
CA ASN A 72 3.63 -15.52 -5.73
C ASN A 72 4.23 -14.86 -4.48
N LEU A 73 3.41 -14.21 -3.65
CA LEU A 73 3.88 -13.59 -2.40
C LEU A 73 4.38 -14.64 -1.39
N VAL A 74 3.70 -15.78 -1.29
CA VAL A 74 4.15 -16.90 -0.44
C VAL A 74 5.50 -17.45 -0.93
N MET A 75 5.65 -17.69 -2.24
CA MET A 75 6.92 -18.14 -2.81
C MET A 75 8.06 -17.14 -2.58
N LEU A 76 7.77 -15.83 -2.65
CA LEU A 76 8.76 -14.79 -2.36
C LEU A 76 9.17 -14.77 -0.89
N GLY A 77 8.27 -15.10 0.04
CA GLY A 77 8.61 -15.22 1.46
C GLY A 77 9.43 -16.46 1.79
N GLU A 78 9.30 -17.53 1.00
CA GLU A 78 10.08 -18.76 1.13
C GLU A 78 11.45 -18.69 0.45
N ALA A 79 11.58 -17.85 -0.58
CA ALA A 79 12.85 -17.56 -1.21
C ALA A 79 13.62 -16.55 -0.35
N ASP A 80 14.70 -16.98 0.30
CA ASP A 80 15.66 -16.10 0.99
C ASP A 80 16.20 -15.04 0.02
N TYR A 81 15.52 -13.90 -0.08
CA TYR A 81 16.05 -12.68 -0.65
C TYR A 81 16.77 -11.92 0.45
N HIS A 82 17.99 -12.36 0.74
CA HIS A 82 19.01 -11.58 1.44
C HIS A 82 19.86 -10.80 0.44
#